data_AF-A0A0W0G5F8-F1
#
_entry.id   AF-A0A0W0G5F8-F1
#
_cell.length_a   1.000
_cell.length_b   1.000
_cell.length_c   1.000
_cell.angle_alpha   90.00
_cell.angle_beta   90.00
_cell.angle_gamma   90.00
#
_symmetry.space_group_name_H-M   'P 1'
#
loop_
_entity.id
_entity.type
_entity.pdbx_description
1 polymer ?
#
loop_
_entity_poly.entity_id
_entity_poly.type
_entity_poly.pdbx_seq_one_letter_code
_entity_poly.pdbx_strand_id
1 'polypeptide(L)'
;MGKSLTFWMPLLFTEKSVMILIVPLKTLGSQFADELNEKLKMPAVMVTKNITDDALFWDILKLKYCIIIFSPETIVNNPSFEALMQHQQFMWHLLNLMIDEAHTVEEWGSTF
;
A
#
# COMPACT_ATOMS: atom_id res chain seq x y z
N MET A 1 14.37 -5.01 11.78
CA MET A 1 15.38 -5.35 10.75
C MET A 1 15.08 -6.68 10.01
N GLY A 2 14.64 -7.77 10.66
CA GLY A 2 14.40 -9.06 9.98
C GLY A 2 12.98 -9.34 9.44
N LYS A 3 11.93 -8.67 9.94
CA LYS A 3 10.53 -8.96 9.55
C LYS A 3 10.18 -8.42 8.17
N SER A 4 10.64 -7.21 7.86
CA SER A 4 10.31 -6.50 6.61
C SER A 4 10.70 -7.29 5.36
N LEU A 5 11.82 -8.03 5.40
CA LEU A 5 12.24 -8.87 4.27
C LEU A 5 11.25 -10.01 3.96
N THR A 6 10.58 -10.53 4.99
CA THR A 6 9.55 -11.58 4.81
C THR A 6 8.34 -11.03 4.06
N PHE A 7 8.05 -9.73 4.19
CA PHE A 7 6.93 -9.10 3.49
C PHE A 7 7.18 -8.97 1.99
N TRP A 8 8.42 -8.69 1.57
CA TRP A 8 8.74 -8.46 0.16
C TRP A 8 9.00 -9.75 -0.62
N MET A 9 9.40 -10.82 0.05
CA MET A 9 9.82 -12.07 -0.59
C MET A 9 8.77 -12.64 -1.58
N PRO A 10 7.45 -12.63 -1.30
CA PRO A 10 6.45 -13.10 -2.25
C PRO A 10 6.43 -12.33 -3.59
N LEU A 11 6.73 -11.02 -3.58
CA LEU A 11 6.74 -10.20 -4.81
C LEU A 11 7.85 -10.59 -5.80
N LEU A 12 8.88 -11.31 -5.34
CA LEU A 12 9.97 -11.78 -6.21
C LEU A 12 9.58 -12.99 -7.06
N PHE A 13 8.49 -13.68 -6.73
CA PHE A 13 8.10 -14.95 -7.37
C PHE A 13 6.84 -14.84 -8.24
N THR A 14 6.21 -13.66 -8.29
CA THR A 14 4.93 -13.46 -8.97
C THR A 14 4.99 -12.22 -9.86
N GLU A 15 4.96 -12.43 -11.19
CA GLU A 15 4.92 -11.32 -12.14
C GLU A 15 3.63 -10.51 -11.99
N LYS A 16 3.74 -9.17 -12.14
CA LYS A 16 2.61 -8.23 -12.12
C LYS A 16 1.75 -8.29 -10.85
N SER A 17 2.32 -8.70 -9.73
CA SER A 17 1.60 -8.72 -8.45
C SER A 17 1.77 -7.43 -7.68
N VAL A 18 0.75 -7.07 -6.91
CA VAL A 18 0.69 -5.88 -6.09
C VAL A 18 0.51 -6.28 -4.63
N MET A 19 1.22 -5.58 -3.75
CA MET A 19 1.03 -5.67 -2.30
C MET A 19 0.50 -4.35 -1.77
N ILE A 20 -0.50 -4.43 -0.88
CA ILE A 20 -0.97 -3.29 -0.12
C ILE A 20 -0.37 -3.36 1.28
N LEU A 21 0.24 -2.27 1.72
CA LEU A 21 0.78 -2.11 3.07
C LEU A 21 0.06 -0.96 3.78
N ILE A 22 -0.46 -1.20 4.97
CA ILE A 22 -1.05 -0.18 5.84
C ILE A 22 -0.06 0.10 6.97
N VAL A 23 0.37 1.35 7.11
CA VAL A 23 1.32 1.81 8.15
C VAL A 23 0.69 2.85 9.07
N PRO A 24 1.05 2.89 10.36
CA PRO A 24 0.48 3.84 11.33
C PRO A 24 0.76 5.31 10.99
N LEU A 25 1.91 5.59 10.36
CA LEU A 25 2.42 6.96 10.16
C LEU A 25 2.75 7.20 8.69
N LYS A 26 2.23 8.30 8.13
CA LYS A 26 2.50 8.70 6.74
C LYS A 26 3.98 8.90 6.46
N THR A 27 4.71 9.53 7.39
CA THR A 27 6.15 9.76 7.27
C THR A 27 6.93 8.45 7.13
N LEU A 28 6.55 7.44 7.90
CA LEU A 28 7.17 6.11 7.82
C LEU A 28 6.86 5.44 6.48
N GLY A 29 5.62 5.57 6.00
CA GLY A 29 5.22 5.06 4.68
C GLY A 29 6.01 5.69 3.53
N SER A 30 6.24 7.01 3.56
CA SER A 30 7.09 7.69 2.58
C SER A 30 8.52 7.19 2.62
N GLN A 31 9.12 7.05 3.82
CA GLN A 31 10.47 6.49 3.97
C GLN A 31 10.56 5.08 3.40
N PHE A 32 9.58 4.21 3.66
CA PHE A 32 9.56 2.87 3.07
C PHE A 32 9.44 2.92 1.55
N ALA A 33 8.58 3.77 0.98
CA ALA A 33 8.49 3.93 -0.46
C ALA A 33 9.84 4.35 -1.06
N ASP A 34 10.51 5.34 -0.46
CA ASP A 34 11.81 5.82 -0.93
C ASP A 34 12.87 4.71 -0.86
N GLU A 35 12.96 3.99 0.26
CA GLU A 35 13.91 2.89 0.41
C GLU A 35 13.66 1.75 -0.60
N LEU A 36 12.41 1.38 -0.84
CA LEU A 36 12.03 0.36 -1.81
C LEU A 36 12.43 0.75 -3.24
N ASN A 37 12.16 2.00 -3.63
CA ASN A 37 12.50 2.52 -4.95
C ASN A 37 14.02 2.70 -5.12
N GLU A 38 14.71 3.22 -4.12
CA GLU A 38 16.14 3.55 -4.23
C GLU A 38 17.05 2.32 -4.09
N LYS A 39 16.81 1.50 -3.05
CA LYS A 39 17.70 0.39 -2.67
C LYS A 39 17.33 -0.91 -3.36
N LEU A 40 16.04 -1.20 -3.48
CA LEU A 40 15.56 -2.48 -4.01
C LEU A 40 15.02 -2.40 -5.44
N LYS A 41 14.91 -1.19 -6.00
CA LYS A 41 14.34 -0.94 -7.33
C LYS A 41 12.93 -1.54 -7.49
N MET A 42 12.17 -1.59 -6.40
CA MET A 42 10.79 -2.05 -6.37
C MET A 42 9.87 -0.84 -6.42
N PRO A 43 9.09 -0.65 -7.50
CA PRO A 43 8.19 0.49 -7.62
C PRO A 43 7.16 0.52 -6.48
N ALA A 44 7.29 1.53 -5.62
CA ALA A 44 6.44 1.71 -4.45
C ALA A 44 5.87 3.13 -4.38
N VAL A 45 4.66 3.29 -3.85
CA VAL A 45 4.03 4.60 -3.66
C VAL A 45 3.22 4.68 -2.37
N MET A 46 3.28 5.84 -1.71
CA MET A 46 2.43 6.17 -0.56
C MET A 46 1.22 7.00 -1.01
N VAL A 47 0.03 6.53 -0.70
CA VAL A 47 -1.23 7.27 -0.92
C VAL A 47 -1.51 8.15 0.29
N THR A 48 -1.36 9.46 0.12
CA THR A 48 -1.45 10.46 1.20
C THR A 48 -2.80 11.16 1.30
N LYS A 49 -3.69 10.99 0.31
CA LYS A 49 -5.00 11.65 0.17
C LYS A 49 -5.96 10.82 -0.68
N ASN A 50 -7.20 11.29 -0.86
CA ASN A 50 -8.11 10.80 -1.90
C ASN A 50 -7.56 11.15 -3.29
N ILE A 51 -7.53 10.16 -4.18
CA ILE A 51 -6.91 10.18 -5.51
C ILE A 51 -7.85 9.69 -6.63
N THR A 52 -9.15 9.54 -6.38
CA THR A 52 -10.08 8.82 -7.28
C THR A 52 -10.02 9.29 -8.75
N ASP A 53 -9.86 10.59 -8.98
CA ASP A 53 -9.73 11.19 -10.31
C ASP A 53 -8.30 11.70 -10.63
N ASP A 54 -7.33 11.35 -9.80
CA ASP A 54 -5.91 11.74 -9.91
C ASP A 54 -5.17 10.77 -10.86
N ALA A 55 -4.11 11.26 -11.50
CA ALA A 55 -3.23 10.43 -12.35
C ALA A 55 -2.65 9.25 -11.57
N LEU A 56 -2.41 9.43 -10.26
CA LEU A 56 -1.90 8.36 -9.39
C LEU A 56 -2.83 7.15 -9.32
N PHE A 57 -4.15 7.35 -9.29
CA PHE A 57 -5.10 6.23 -9.23
C PHE A 57 -5.05 5.40 -10.51
N TRP A 58 -5.00 6.06 -11.66
CA TRP A 58 -4.84 5.38 -12.95
C TRP A 58 -3.48 4.67 -13.08
N ASP A 59 -2.43 5.24 -12.51
CA ASP A 59 -1.11 4.62 -12.49
C ASP A 59 -1.06 3.36 -11.61
N ILE A 60 -1.79 3.37 -10.49
CA ILE A 60 -2.04 2.19 -9.66
C ILE A 60 -2.80 1.12 -10.45
N LEU A 61 -3.92 1.48 -11.11
CA LEU A 61 -4.71 0.52 -11.90
C LEU A 61 -3.93 -0.08 -13.07
N LYS A 62 -2.95 0.66 -13.63
CA LYS A 62 -2.03 0.20 -14.67
C LYS A 62 -0.88 -0.65 -14.13
N LEU A 63 -0.87 -0.98 -12.84
CA LEU A 63 0.15 -1.78 -12.16
C LEU A 63 1.56 -1.19 -12.29
N LYS A 64 1.69 0.15 -12.30
CA LYS A 64 3.00 0.81 -12.28
C LYS A 64 3.75 0.61 -10.97
N TYR A 65 3.03 0.29 -9.90
CA TYR A 65 3.56 0.06 -8.56
C TYR A 65 3.29 -1.38 -8.13
N CYS A 66 4.31 -2.06 -7.63
CA CYS A 66 4.18 -3.39 -7.02
C CYS A 66 3.89 -3.32 -5.51
N ILE A 67 4.09 -2.16 -4.90
CA ILE A 67 3.80 -1.91 -3.48
C ILE A 67 3.04 -0.59 -3.36
N ILE A 68 1.88 -0.63 -2.72
CA ILE A 68 1.04 0.55 -2.48
C ILE A 68 0.84 0.67 -0.98
N ILE A 69 1.26 1.81 -0.44
CA ILE A 69 1.27 2.07 0.98
C ILE A 69 0.13 3.03 1.31
N PHE A 70 -0.63 2.70 2.35
CA PHE A 70 -1.68 3.53 2.91
C PHE A 70 -1.43 3.75 4.41
N SER A 71 -2.13 4.74 4.96
CA SER A 71 -2.31 4.92 6.39
C SER A 71 -3.76 4.62 6.76
N PRO A 72 -4.10 4.36 8.04
CA PRO A 72 -5.48 4.22 8.49
C PRO A 72 -6.38 5.36 7.99
N GLU A 73 -5.90 6.60 8.08
CA GLU A 73 -6.61 7.79 7.61
C GLU A 73 -6.91 7.80 6.10
N THR A 74 -6.09 7.10 5.30
CA THR A 74 -6.25 7.07 3.84
C THR A 74 -7.01 5.85 3.34
N ILE A 75 -7.41 4.94 4.25
CA ILE A 75 -8.32 3.82 3.94
C ILE A 75 -9.71 4.02 4.57
N VAL A 76 -9.81 4.70 5.72
CA VAL A 76 -11.09 4.92 6.41
C VAL A 76 -11.91 5.96 5.65
N ASN A 77 -13.14 5.60 5.28
CA ASN A 77 -14.09 6.46 4.56
C ASN A 77 -13.50 7.12 3.31
N ASN A 78 -12.58 6.43 2.61
CA ASN A 78 -11.88 6.97 1.45
C ASN A 78 -12.40 6.34 0.14
N PRO A 79 -13.09 7.12 -0.71
CA PRO A 79 -13.63 6.61 -1.99
C PRO A 79 -12.57 6.01 -2.91
N SER A 80 -11.31 6.46 -2.87
CA SER A 80 -10.25 5.88 -3.69
C SER A 80 -9.89 4.48 -3.26
N PHE A 81 -9.80 4.26 -1.94
CA PHE A 81 -9.50 2.93 -1.43
C PHE A 81 -10.65 1.97 -1.73
N GLU A 82 -11.90 2.39 -1.51
CA GLU A 82 -13.08 1.61 -1.86
C GLU A 82 -13.15 1.29 -3.35
N ALA A 83 -12.95 2.27 -4.22
CA ALA A 83 -12.93 2.08 -5.67
C ALA A 83 -11.82 1.11 -6.10
N LEU A 84 -10.64 1.21 -5.49
CA LEU A 84 -9.54 0.29 -5.75
C LEU A 84 -9.89 -1.16 -5.35
N MET A 85 -10.47 -1.34 -4.16
CA MET A 85 -10.89 -2.66 -3.65
C MET A 85 -12.03 -3.28 -4.45
N GLN A 86 -12.87 -2.47 -5.09
CA GLN A 86 -13.96 -2.91 -5.96
C GLN A 86 -13.52 -3.14 -7.42
N HIS A 87 -12.32 -2.70 -7.81
CA HIS A 87 -11.84 -2.84 -9.19
C HIS A 87 -11.32 -4.26 -9.47
N GLN A 88 -12.17 -5.13 -9.99
CA GLN A 88 -11.90 -6.57 -10.18
C GLN A 88 -10.57 -6.88 -10.88
N GLN A 89 -10.24 -6.16 -11.96
CA GLN A 89 -9.00 -6.40 -12.71
C GLN A 89 -7.76 -6.08 -11.87
N PHE A 90 -7.84 -5.08 -11.00
CA PHE A 90 -6.74 -4.74 -10.09
C PHE A 90 -6.64 -5.80 -9.00
N MET A 91 -7.77 -6.19 -8.41
CA MET A 91 -7.82 -7.19 -7.33
C MET A 91 -7.30 -8.57 -7.73
N TRP A 92 -7.38 -8.96 -9.01
CA TRP A 92 -6.73 -10.18 -9.51
C TRP A 92 -5.20 -10.17 -9.38
N HIS A 93 -4.59 -9.00 -9.29
CA HIS A 93 -3.15 -8.84 -9.11
C HIS A 93 -2.78 -8.60 -7.64
N LEU A 94 -3.75 -8.43 -6.74
CA LEU A 94 -3.48 -8.22 -5.32
C LEU A 94 -3.01 -9.54 -4.69
N LEU A 95 -1.74 -9.59 -4.32
CA LEU A 95 -1.12 -10.76 -3.70
C LEU A 95 -1.39 -10.81 -2.20
N ASN A 96 -1.28 -9.66 -1.53
CA ASN A 96 -1.53 -9.57 -0.09
C ASN A 96 -1.86 -8.14 0.35
N LEU A 97 -2.57 -8.05 1.47
CA LEU A 97 -2.80 -6.83 2.24
C LEU A 97 -2.19 -7.04 3.63
N MET A 98 -1.22 -6.19 3.98
CA MET A 98 -0.49 -6.25 5.23
C MET A 98 -0.76 -5.01 6.08
N ILE A 99 -0.90 -5.21 7.38
CA ILE A 99 -1.04 -4.13 8.36
C ILE A 99 0.20 -4.16 9.24
N ASP A 100 1.04 -3.14 9.10
CA ASP A 100 2.17 -2.92 9.99
C ASP A 100 1.69 -2.35 11.32
N GLU A 101 2.39 -2.72 12.39
CA GLU A 101 2.02 -2.39 13.77
C GLU A 101 0.55 -2.67 14.09
N ALA A 102 0.02 -3.82 13.66
CA ALA A 102 -1.37 -4.23 13.89
C ALA A 102 -1.80 -4.21 15.38
N HIS A 103 -0.85 -4.21 16.31
CA HIS A 103 -1.13 -4.02 17.74
C HIS A 103 -1.69 -2.62 18.07
N THR A 104 -1.52 -1.65 17.16
CA THR A 104 -2.06 -0.28 17.28
C THR A 104 -3.50 -0.15 16.74
N VAL A 105 -4.10 -1.24 16.24
CA VAL A 105 -5.48 -1.21 15.70
C VAL A 105 -6.52 -0.83 16.77
N GLU A 106 -6.32 -1.23 18.03
CA GLU A 106 -7.20 -0.80 19.14
C GLU A 106 -7.09 0.71 19.41
N GLU A 107 -5.88 1.27 19.31
CA GLU A 107 -5.62 2.70 19.51
C GLU A 107 -6.13 3.54 18.33
N TRP A 108 -6.11 3.01 17.12
CA TRP A 108 -6.74 3.64 15.95
C TRP A 108 -8.24 3.81 16.17
N GLY A 109 -8.93 2.75 16.62
CA GLY A 109 -10.37 2.83 16.88
C GLY A 109 -10.77 3.81 18.00
N SER A 110 -9.88 4.12 18.93
CA SER A 110 -10.15 5.03 20.06
C SER A 110 -9.80 6.50 19.81
N THR A 111 -9.04 6.79 18.75
CA THR A 111 -8.48 8.14 18.49
C THR A 111 -8.98 8.78 17.19
N PHE A 112 -9.84 8.09 16.44
CA PHE A 112 -10.53 8.58 15.24
C PHE A 112 -11.96 9.04 15.52
#